data_AF-T4VPW3-F1
#
_entry.id   AF-T4VPW3-F1
#
_cell.length_a   1.000
_cell.length_b   1.000
_cell.length_c   1.000
_cell.angle_alpha   90.00
_cell.angle_beta   90.00
_cell.angle_gamma   90.00
#
_symmetry.space_group_name_H-M   'P 1'
#
loop_
_entity.id
_entity.type
_entity.pdbx_description
1 polymer ?
#
loop_
_entity_poly.entity_id
_entity_poly.type
_entity_poly.pdbx_seq_one_letter_code
_entity_poly.pdbx_strand_id
1 'polypeptide(L)'
;MKKRLIGDALVYFIAPVVLFSIFKGESKIYSLMTTTMILIAYSMIIKYNQFRFNFSGLFFSIGYTFMQSLKIGLNEPYHIYIYNIYCLIIVSIVIVILNLVDRNIFKQIYIDILKILNFSQIQIINSIKKNNLYKEFYKLTSIVIIHILILILVKSHSVFSLGKTGYLNNLNIEASICIIFFIGEAVLISKFIKNTKYILTKSNIKNIKFVTNESKIININKYKNINK
;
A
#
# COMPACT_ATOMS: atom_id res chain seq x y z
N MET A 1 13.21 7.44 12.73
CA MET A 1 12.56 7.50 11.39
C MET A 1 12.57 6.13 10.71
N LYS A 2 13.73 5.54 10.36
CA LYS A 2 13.80 4.18 9.77
C LYS A 2 13.13 3.09 10.62
N LYS A 3 13.36 3.10 11.96
CA LYS A 3 12.74 2.15 12.89
C LYS A 3 11.20 2.18 12.87
N ARG A 4 10.58 3.35 12.63
CA ARG A 4 9.12 3.48 12.55
C ARG A 4 8.58 2.86 11.27
N LEU A 5 9.24 3.10 10.14
CA LEU A 5 8.86 2.52 8.86
C LEU A 5 9.03 0.99 8.85
N ILE A 6 10.11 0.49 9.47
CA ILE A 6 10.32 -0.96 9.67
C ILE A 6 9.23 -1.54 10.58
N GLY A 7 8.85 -0.86 11.67
CA GLY A 7 7.76 -1.30 12.54
C GLY A 7 6.42 -1.39 11.79
N ASP A 8 6.06 -0.35 11.03
CA ASP A 8 4.85 -0.36 10.21
C ASP A 8 4.88 -1.49 9.16
N ALA A 9 6.02 -1.72 8.50
CA ALA A 9 6.17 -2.81 7.54
C ALA A 9 6.02 -4.19 8.21
N LEU A 10 6.65 -4.38 9.37
CA LEU A 10 6.59 -5.63 10.12
C LEU A 10 5.16 -5.95 10.57
N VAL A 11 4.45 -4.97 11.10
CA VAL A 11 3.12 -5.20 11.68
C VAL A 11 2.02 -5.25 10.62
N TYR A 12 2.01 -4.31 9.67
CA TYR A 12 0.92 -4.24 8.70
C TYR A 12 1.08 -5.20 7.52
N PHE A 13 2.31 -5.52 7.12
CA PHE A 13 2.55 -6.34 5.93
C PHE A 13 3.10 -7.73 6.25
N ILE A 14 4.15 -7.82 7.07
CA ILE A 14 4.83 -9.11 7.30
C ILE A 14 4.04 -9.99 8.26
N ALA A 15 3.57 -9.46 9.40
CA ALA A 15 2.90 -10.25 10.42
C ALA A 15 1.63 -10.97 9.89
N PRO A 16 0.73 -10.33 9.12
CA PRO A 16 -0.41 -11.04 8.54
C PRO A 16 0.01 -12.19 7.63
N VAL A 17 1.03 -11.99 6.78
CA VAL A 17 1.50 -13.03 5.85
C VAL A 17 2.10 -14.21 6.61
N VAL A 18 3.00 -13.94 7.57
CA VAL A 18 3.69 -14.97 8.35
C VAL A 18 2.70 -15.75 9.21
N LEU A 19 1.80 -15.08 9.94
CA LEU A 19 0.85 -15.75 10.83
C LEU A 19 -0.10 -16.68 10.06
N PHE A 20 -0.57 -16.30 8.87
CA PHE A 20 -1.39 -17.18 8.04
C PHE A 20 -0.60 -18.29 7.31
N SER A 21 0.74 -18.19 7.27
CA SER A 21 1.60 -19.25 6.72
C SER A 21 1.96 -20.35 7.72
N ILE A 22 1.99 -20.02 9.02
CA ILE A 22 2.36 -20.96 10.10
C ILE A 22 1.24 -21.99 10.34
N PHE A 23 -0.01 -21.54 10.39
CA PHE A 23 -1.15 -22.39 10.72
C PHE A 23 -1.83 -22.97 9.47
N LYS A 24 -2.30 -24.21 9.55
CA LYS A 24 -2.91 -24.96 8.43
C LYS A 24 -4.35 -25.40 8.75
N GLY A 25 -5.18 -25.51 7.72
CA GLY A 25 -6.58 -25.91 7.86
C GLY A 25 -7.34 -25.02 8.84
N GLU A 26 -8.17 -25.63 9.69
CA GLU A 26 -9.02 -24.94 10.66
C GLU A 26 -8.25 -24.16 11.72
N SER A 27 -7.01 -24.57 12.03
CA SER A 27 -6.14 -23.84 12.98
C SER A 27 -5.76 -22.42 12.52
N LYS A 28 -6.00 -22.08 11.25
CA LYS A 28 -5.86 -20.70 10.73
C LYS A 28 -6.79 -19.70 11.43
N ILE A 29 -7.81 -20.15 12.15
CA ILE A 29 -8.65 -19.26 12.96
C ILE A 29 -7.83 -18.56 14.04
N TYR A 30 -6.79 -19.21 14.57
CA TYR A 30 -5.87 -18.60 15.52
C TYR A 30 -4.99 -17.52 14.86
N SER A 31 -4.60 -17.71 13.59
CA SER A 31 -3.94 -16.64 12.79
C SER A 31 -4.85 -15.43 12.64
N LEU A 32 -6.15 -15.65 12.40
CA LEU A 32 -7.12 -14.55 12.29
C LEU A 32 -7.22 -13.77 13.61
N MET A 33 -7.42 -14.45 14.74
CA MET A 33 -7.52 -13.80 16.05
C MET A 33 -6.24 -13.05 16.42
N THR A 34 -5.08 -13.67 16.22
CA THR A 34 -3.79 -13.04 16.57
C THR A 34 -3.48 -11.85 15.68
N THR A 35 -3.70 -11.95 14.36
CA THR A 35 -3.49 -10.83 13.43
C THR A 35 -4.39 -9.64 13.74
N THR A 36 -5.68 -9.86 14.03
CA THR A 36 -6.60 -8.77 14.38
C THR A 36 -6.22 -8.11 15.70
N MET A 37 -5.85 -8.87 16.73
CA MET A 37 -5.38 -8.32 18.01
C MET A 37 -4.13 -7.45 17.83
N ILE A 38 -3.12 -7.97 17.14
CA ILE A 38 -1.87 -7.22 16.86
C ILE A 38 -2.18 -5.93 16.09
N LEU A 39 -3.08 -6.01 15.10
CA LEU A 39 -3.46 -4.86 14.28
C LEU A 39 -4.10 -3.74 15.11
N ILE A 40 -5.07 -4.09 15.96
CA ILE A 40 -5.79 -3.14 16.80
C ILE A 40 -4.83 -2.52 17.81
N ALA A 41 -4.09 -3.35 18.54
CA ALA A 41 -3.14 -2.89 19.55
C ALA A 41 -2.10 -1.94 18.96
N TYR A 42 -1.47 -2.32 17.85
CA TYR A 42 -0.45 -1.50 17.21
C TYR A 42 -1.01 -0.19 16.66
N SER A 43 -2.20 -0.22 16.06
CA SER A 43 -2.85 0.98 15.54
C SER A 43 -3.24 1.96 16.65
N MET A 44 -3.70 1.46 17.80
CA MET A 44 -3.95 2.28 18.99
C MET A 44 -2.66 2.90 19.53
N ILE A 45 -1.59 2.12 19.66
CA ILE A 45 -0.28 2.60 20.12
C ILE A 45 0.26 3.70 19.20
N ILE A 46 0.18 3.52 17.88
CA ILE A 46 0.59 4.57 16.92
C ILE A 46 -0.29 5.82 17.08
N LYS A 47 -1.61 5.65 17.21
CA LYS A 47 -2.52 6.79 17.34
C LYS A 47 -2.22 7.60 18.59
N TYR A 48 -1.97 6.94 19.72
CA TYR A 48 -1.68 7.59 21.00
C TYR A 48 -0.29 8.23 21.01
N ASN A 49 0.75 7.50 20.59
CA ASN A 49 2.14 7.97 20.70
C ASN A 49 2.59 8.90 19.56
N GLN A 50 1.97 8.79 18.38
CA GLN A 50 2.45 9.44 17.14
C GLN A 50 1.37 10.25 16.42
N PHE A 51 0.14 10.32 16.95
CA PHE A 51 -0.99 11.08 16.40
C PHE A 51 -1.25 10.86 14.90
N ARG A 52 -0.90 9.68 14.38
CA ARG A 52 -1.03 9.32 12.97
C ARG A 52 -1.79 8.01 12.79
N PHE A 53 -2.19 7.74 11.56
CA PHE A 53 -2.69 6.45 11.10
C PHE A 53 -1.98 6.07 9.82
N ASN A 54 -1.67 4.77 9.67
CA ASN A 54 -1.16 4.20 8.42
C ASN A 54 -2.32 3.54 7.66
N PHE A 55 -2.96 4.32 6.79
CA PHE A 55 -4.16 3.87 6.07
C PHE A 55 -3.83 2.77 5.06
N SER A 56 -2.72 2.90 4.33
CA SER A 56 -2.28 1.90 3.35
C SER A 56 -1.95 0.57 4.03
N GLY A 57 -1.24 0.60 5.15
CA GLY A 57 -0.95 -0.59 5.95
C GLY A 57 -2.21 -1.27 6.49
N LEU A 58 -3.14 -0.49 7.06
CA LEU A 58 -4.43 -0.99 7.54
C LEU A 58 -5.28 -1.61 6.43
N PHE A 59 -5.36 -0.94 5.29
CA PHE A 59 -6.13 -1.43 4.14
C PHE A 59 -5.55 -2.75 3.62
N PHE A 60 -4.23 -2.83 3.48
CA PHE A 60 -3.56 -4.08 3.11
C PHE A 60 -3.82 -5.19 4.12
N SER A 61 -3.61 -4.93 5.41
CA SER A 61 -3.74 -5.95 6.44
C SER A 61 -5.17 -6.47 6.54
N ILE A 62 -6.17 -5.58 6.53
CA ILE A 62 -7.59 -5.97 6.61
C ILE A 62 -7.99 -6.75 5.36
N GLY A 63 -7.61 -6.28 4.18
CA GLY A 63 -7.88 -6.99 2.93
C GLY A 63 -7.24 -8.37 2.92
N TYR A 64 -5.97 -8.48 3.34
CA TYR A 64 -5.25 -9.75 3.38
C TYR A 64 -5.85 -10.72 4.41
N THR A 65 -6.13 -10.28 5.64
CA THR A 65 -6.72 -11.14 6.67
C THR A 65 -8.11 -11.62 6.27
N PHE A 66 -8.94 -10.75 5.68
CA PHE A 66 -10.24 -11.12 5.14
C PHE A 66 -10.13 -12.15 4.01
N MET A 67 -9.22 -11.95 3.05
CA MET A 67 -9.02 -12.90 1.96
C MET A 67 -8.54 -14.28 2.45
N GLN A 68 -7.75 -14.33 3.53
CA GLN A 68 -7.26 -15.60 4.08
C GLN A 68 -8.29 -16.27 5.01
N SER A 69 -9.15 -15.52 5.71
CA SER A 69 -10.17 -16.09 6.58
C SER A 69 -11.19 -16.92 5.80
N LEU A 70 -11.56 -16.47 4.60
CA LEU A 70 -12.47 -17.20 3.70
C LEU A 70 -11.86 -18.51 3.17
N LYS A 71 -10.54 -18.72 3.29
CA LYS A 71 -9.89 -20.00 2.93
C LYS A 71 -9.95 -21.06 4.02
N ILE A 72 -10.36 -20.71 5.25
CA ILE A 72 -10.27 -21.62 6.40
C ILE A 72 -11.15 -22.86 6.22
N GLY A 73 -12.26 -22.74 5.48
CA GLY A 73 -13.16 -23.87 5.15
C GLY A 73 -12.85 -24.60 3.84
N LEU A 74 -11.77 -24.24 3.12
CA LEU A 74 -11.40 -24.89 1.87
C LEU A 74 -10.36 -25.98 2.13
N ASN A 75 -10.76 -27.24 1.94
CA ASN A 75 -9.89 -28.40 2.21
C ASN A 75 -9.14 -28.89 0.97
N GLU A 76 -9.68 -28.70 -0.23
CA GLU A 76 -9.01 -29.15 -1.45
C GLU A 76 -8.04 -28.09 -2.03
N PRO A 77 -6.78 -28.47 -2.33
CA PRO A 77 -5.79 -27.57 -2.95
C PRO A 77 -6.25 -26.95 -4.27
N TYR A 78 -7.01 -27.69 -5.08
CA TYR A 78 -7.57 -27.22 -6.34
C TYR A 78 -8.58 -26.09 -6.13
N HIS A 79 -9.49 -26.23 -5.16
CA HIS A 79 -10.45 -25.18 -4.81
C HIS A 79 -9.76 -23.95 -4.20
N ILE A 80 -8.71 -24.13 -3.40
CA ILE A 80 -7.88 -23.03 -2.90
C ILE A 80 -7.23 -22.28 -4.07
N TYR A 81 -6.75 -23.00 -5.08
CA TYR A 81 -6.13 -22.40 -6.26
C TYR A 81 -7.14 -21.56 -7.07
N ILE A 82 -8.34 -22.09 -7.33
CA ILE A 82 -9.44 -21.35 -7.97
C ILE A 82 -9.83 -20.11 -7.14
N TYR A 83 -9.96 -20.26 -5.82
CA TYR A 83 -10.26 -19.16 -4.92
C TYR A 83 -9.21 -18.04 -5.03
N ASN A 84 -7.92 -18.39 -5.14
CA ASN A 84 -6.86 -17.39 -5.34
C ASN A 84 -7.04 -16.61 -6.65
N ILE A 85 -7.54 -17.23 -7.72
CA ILE A 85 -7.85 -16.54 -8.99
C ILE A 85 -8.95 -15.51 -8.75
N TYR A 86 -10.04 -15.89 -8.07
CA TYR A 86 -11.12 -14.96 -7.73
C TYR A 86 -10.62 -13.80 -6.87
N CYS A 87 -9.75 -14.04 -5.89
CA CYS A 87 -9.12 -12.96 -5.14
C CYS A 87 -8.34 -12.01 -6.05
N LEU A 88 -7.53 -12.51 -6.99
CA LEU A 88 -6.78 -11.65 -7.92
C LEU A 88 -7.72 -10.80 -8.78
N ILE A 89 -8.84 -11.37 -9.26
CA ILE A 89 -9.87 -10.64 -10.01
C ILE A 89 -10.45 -9.52 -9.15
N ILE A 90 -10.89 -9.83 -7.92
CA ILE A 90 -11.46 -8.83 -7.00
C ILE A 90 -10.44 -7.73 -6.70
N VAL A 91 -9.17 -8.07 -6.40
CA VAL A 91 -8.10 -7.09 -6.18
C VAL A 91 -7.95 -6.19 -7.40
N SER A 92 -7.90 -6.76 -8.61
CA SER A 92 -7.74 -5.96 -9.85
C SER A 92 -8.88 -4.95 -10.03
N ILE A 93 -10.12 -5.37 -9.79
CA ILE A 93 -11.31 -4.52 -9.88
C ILE A 93 -11.25 -3.40 -8.83
N VAL A 94 -10.91 -3.73 -7.59
CA VAL A 94 -10.78 -2.74 -6.51
C VAL A 94 -9.71 -1.70 -6.85
N ILE A 95 -8.56 -2.11 -7.38
CA ILE A 95 -7.50 -1.18 -7.80
C ILE A 95 -8.01 -0.24 -8.90
N VAL A 96 -8.73 -0.76 -9.90
CA VAL A 96 -9.30 0.04 -11.00
C VAL A 96 -10.33 1.04 -10.46
N ILE A 97 -11.26 0.62 -9.60
CA ILE A 97 -12.26 1.50 -8.97
C ILE A 97 -11.56 2.60 -8.17
N LEU A 98 -10.55 2.25 -7.37
CA LEU A 98 -9.80 3.24 -6.58
C LEU A 98 -9.11 4.28 -7.49
N ASN A 99 -8.61 3.88 -8.65
CA ASN A 99 -8.03 4.81 -9.61
C ASN A 99 -9.07 5.73 -10.25
N LEU A 100 -10.28 5.25 -10.53
CA LEU A 100 -11.37 6.05 -11.11
C LEU A 100 -11.86 7.14 -10.15
N VAL A 101 -11.77 6.92 -8.83
CA VAL A 101 -12.18 7.87 -7.79
C VAL A 101 -10.98 8.72 -7.29
N ASP A 102 -9.87 8.78 -8.05
CA ASP A 102 -8.63 9.49 -7.69
C ASP A 102 -8.01 9.10 -6.33
N ARG A 103 -8.36 7.90 -5.84
CA ARG A 103 -7.86 7.27 -4.61
C ARG A 103 -6.76 6.26 -4.93
N ASN A 104 -5.78 6.69 -5.72
CA ASN A 104 -4.65 5.87 -6.13
C ASN A 104 -3.86 5.31 -4.92
N ILE A 105 -3.56 4.00 -4.95
CA ILE A 105 -2.90 3.29 -3.85
C ILE A 105 -1.47 3.78 -3.63
N PHE A 106 -0.70 4.02 -4.70
CA PHE A 106 0.69 4.51 -4.58
C PHE A 106 0.75 5.93 -4.04
N LYS A 107 -0.22 6.78 -4.39
CA LYS A 107 -0.39 8.10 -3.77
C LYS A 107 -0.61 7.97 -2.27
N GLN A 108 -1.48 7.07 -1.83
CA GLN A 108 -1.74 6.86 -0.40
C GLN A 108 -0.50 6.33 0.35
N ILE A 109 0.20 5.35 -0.21
CA ILE A 109 1.46 4.82 0.35
C ILE A 109 2.49 5.95 0.48
N TYR A 110 2.64 6.80 -0.54
CA TYR A 110 3.56 7.94 -0.50
C TYR A 110 3.22 8.93 0.62
N ILE A 111 1.93 9.25 0.79
CA ILE A 111 1.44 10.11 1.87
C ILE A 111 1.77 9.49 3.24
N ASP A 112 1.52 8.21 3.42
CA ASP A 112 1.77 7.52 4.70
C ASP A 112 3.27 7.47 5.03
N ILE A 113 4.13 7.21 4.04
CA ILE A 113 5.60 7.29 4.19
C ILE A 113 6.04 8.69 4.61
N LEU A 114 5.56 9.74 3.95
CA LEU A 114 5.94 11.12 4.31
C LEU A 114 5.42 11.53 5.69
N LYS A 115 4.23 11.07 6.09
CA LYS A 115 3.71 11.26 7.45
C LYS A 115 4.60 10.56 8.50
N ILE A 116 5.11 9.36 8.22
CA ILE A 116 6.08 8.66 9.09
C ILE A 116 7.37 9.47 9.24
N LEU A 117 7.75 10.20 8.20
CA LEU A 117 8.89 11.11 8.18
C LEU A 117 8.57 12.50 8.79
N ASN A 118 7.40 12.68 9.42
CA ASN A 118 6.92 13.90 10.06
C ASN A 118 6.71 15.11 9.13
N PHE A 119 6.49 14.90 7.82
CA PHE A 119 6.11 16.00 6.92
C PHE A 119 4.67 16.46 7.20
N SER A 120 4.43 17.77 7.12
CA SER A 120 3.07 18.33 7.27
C SER A 120 2.22 18.05 6.02
N GLN A 121 0.89 18.05 6.17
CA GLN A 121 -0.02 17.82 5.04
C GLN A 121 0.22 18.80 3.88
N ILE A 122 0.53 20.06 4.19
CA ILE A 122 0.82 21.10 3.19
C ILE A 122 2.10 20.77 2.42
N GLN A 123 3.16 20.33 3.11
CA GLN A 123 4.41 19.92 2.47
C GLN A 123 4.21 18.73 1.53
N ILE A 124 3.38 17.76 1.94
CA ILE A 124 3.05 16.58 1.14
C ILE A 124 2.27 16.95 -0.13
N ILE A 125 1.25 17.80 -0.01
CA ILE A 125 0.45 18.22 -1.18
C ILE A 125 1.34 19.01 -2.16
N ASN A 126 2.19 19.89 -1.65
CA ASN A 126 3.10 20.68 -2.46
C ASN A 126 4.14 19.79 -3.18
N SER A 127 4.68 18.77 -2.51
CA SER A 127 5.63 17.85 -3.14
C SER A 127 4.99 17.04 -4.27
N ILE A 128 3.74 16.61 -4.11
CA ILE A 128 2.99 15.87 -5.14
C ILE A 128 2.71 16.78 -6.34
N LYS A 129 2.18 17.99 -6.12
CA LYS A 129 1.82 18.92 -7.20
C LYS A 129 3.03 19.43 -7.97
N LYS A 130 4.05 19.92 -7.26
CA LYS A 130 5.24 20.54 -7.87
C LYS A 130 6.02 19.56 -8.74
N ASN A 131 5.97 18.28 -8.41
CA ASN A 131 6.77 17.24 -9.07
C ASN A 131 5.96 16.41 -10.06
N ASN A 132 4.69 16.76 -10.30
CA ASN A 132 3.77 16.03 -11.16
C ASN A 132 3.72 14.51 -10.87
N LEU A 133 3.78 14.13 -9.57
CA LEU A 133 3.90 12.71 -9.17
C LEU A 133 2.66 11.90 -9.49
N TYR A 134 1.52 12.55 -9.75
CA TYR A 134 0.29 11.88 -10.18
C TYR A 134 0.53 10.95 -11.37
N LYS A 135 1.22 11.43 -12.42
CA LYS A 135 1.49 10.63 -13.62
C LYS A 135 2.32 9.37 -13.30
N GLU A 136 3.30 9.50 -12.43
CA GLU A 136 4.12 8.36 -11.99
C GLU A 136 3.32 7.37 -11.13
N PHE A 137 2.43 7.86 -10.26
CA PHE A 137 1.55 6.98 -9.48
C PHE A 137 0.59 6.17 -10.36
N TYR A 138 -0.06 6.79 -11.35
CA TYR A 138 -0.91 6.05 -12.28
C TYR A 138 -0.10 5.05 -13.11
N LYS A 139 1.10 5.42 -13.56
CA LYS A 139 1.98 4.50 -14.29
C LYS A 139 2.33 3.27 -13.45
N LEU A 140 2.71 3.45 -12.18
CA LEU A 140 2.98 2.34 -11.26
C LEU A 140 1.73 1.47 -11.08
N THR A 141 0.54 2.06 -10.92
CA THR A 141 -0.69 1.29 -10.80
C THR A 141 -1.03 0.51 -12.05
N SER A 142 -0.87 1.09 -13.24
CA SER A 142 -1.10 0.38 -14.50
C SER A 142 -0.22 -0.85 -14.63
N ILE A 143 1.04 -0.77 -14.23
CA ILE A 143 1.97 -1.92 -14.28
C ILE A 143 1.55 -3.02 -13.32
N VAL A 144 1.17 -2.67 -12.09
CA VAL A 144 0.65 -3.65 -11.12
C VAL A 144 -0.65 -4.30 -11.64
N ILE A 145 -1.54 -3.54 -12.27
CA ILE A 145 -2.75 -4.10 -12.89
C ILE A 145 -2.38 -5.09 -14.00
N ILE A 146 -1.44 -4.74 -14.88
CA ILE A 146 -0.98 -5.63 -15.97
C ILE A 146 -0.39 -6.92 -15.39
N HIS A 147 0.44 -6.83 -14.35
CA HIS A 147 1.00 -7.97 -13.65
C HIS A 147 -0.11 -8.90 -13.12
N ILE A 148 -1.10 -8.34 -12.42
CA ILE A 148 -2.23 -9.11 -11.87
C ILE A 148 -3.06 -9.75 -12.99
N LEU A 149 -3.33 -9.02 -14.08
CA LEU A 149 -4.10 -9.55 -15.22
C LEU A 149 -3.40 -10.72 -15.91
N ILE A 150 -2.08 -10.64 -16.10
CA ILE A 150 -1.30 -11.74 -16.66
C ILE A 150 -1.36 -12.96 -15.74
N LEU A 151 -1.24 -12.76 -14.42
CA LEU A 151 -1.39 -13.87 -13.47
C LEU A 151 -2.80 -14.49 -13.52
N ILE A 152 -3.85 -13.68 -13.63
CA ILE A 152 -5.22 -14.19 -13.79
C ILE A 152 -5.33 -15.04 -15.06
N LEU A 153 -4.78 -14.57 -16.19
CA LEU A 153 -4.82 -15.28 -17.48
C LEU A 153 -4.08 -16.62 -17.42
N VAL A 154 -2.87 -16.64 -16.88
CA VAL A 154 -2.08 -17.88 -16.80
C VAL A 154 -2.75 -18.89 -15.87
N LYS A 155 -3.21 -18.44 -14.70
CA LYS A 155 -3.88 -19.32 -13.74
C LYS A 155 -5.22 -19.83 -14.25
N SER A 156 -6.01 -18.99 -14.91
CA SER A 156 -7.28 -19.41 -15.48
C SER A 156 -7.06 -20.40 -16.61
N HIS A 157 -6.07 -20.19 -17.47
CA HIS A 157 -5.67 -21.17 -18.48
C HIS A 157 -5.30 -22.52 -17.86
N SER A 158 -4.51 -22.54 -16.78
CA SER A 158 -4.17 -23.78 -16.06
C SER A 158 -5.41 -24.52 -15.56
N VAL A 159 -6.40 -23.81 -15.02
CA VAL A 159 -7.65 -24.41 -14.53
C VAL A 159 -8.49 -24.95 -15.70
N PHE A 160 -8.72 -24.13 -16.73
CA PHE A 160 -9.63 -24.48 -17.81
C PHE A 160 -9.05 -25.54 -18.76
N SER A 161 -7.75 -25.47 -19.06
CA SER A 161 -7.12 -26.37 -20.03
C SER A 161 -6.60 -27.67 -19.42
N LEU A 162 -6.09 -27.63 -18.19
CA LEU A 162 -5.41 -28.78 -17.57
C LEU A 162 -6.25 -29.45 -16.47
N GLY A 163 -7.29 -28.76 -15.98
CA GLY A 163 -8.21 -29.29 -14.97
C GLY A 163 -7.56 -29.65 -13.63
N LYS A 164 -8.29 -30.40 -12.81
CA LYS A 164 -7.89 -30.75 -11.43
C LYS A 164 -6.58 -31.54 -11.34
N THR A 165 -6.25 -32.33 -12.35
CA THR A 165 -5.04 -33.17 -12.36
C THR A 165 -3.79 -32.44 -12.81
N GLY A 166 -3.92 -31.41 -13.67
CA GLY A 166 -2.78 -30.73 -14.29
C GLY A 166 -2.62 -29.25 -13.96
N TYR A 167 -3.48 -28.64 -13.13
CA TYR A 167 -3.44 -27.19 -12.86
C TYR A 167 -2.11 -26.68 -12.29
N LEU A 168 -1.28 -27.55 -11.70
CA LEU A 168 0.04 -27.20 -11.17
C LEU A 168 1.17 -27.24 -12.21
N ASN A 169 0.94 -27.75 -13.42
CA ASN A 169 2.00 -27.90 -14.43
C ASN A 169 2.58 -26.55 -14.86
N ASN A 170 1.79 -25.47 -14.77
CA ASN A 170 2.21 -24.12 -15.12
C ASN A 170 2.81 -23.34 -13.93
N LEU A 171 3.01 -23.95 -12.76
CA LEU A 171 3.57 -23.27 -11.58
C LEU A 171 4.91 -22.57 -11.87
N ASN A 172 5.79 -23.22 -12.64
CA ASN A 172 7.09 -22.65 -13.00
C ASN A 172 6.93 -21.39 -13.86
N ILE A 173 5.95 -21.39 -14.77
CA ILE A 173 5.63 -20.24 -15.61
C ILE A 173 5.07 -19.12 -14.74
N GLU A 174 4.11 -19.41 -13.85
CA GLU A 174 3.58 -18.44 -12.89
C GLU A 174 4.68 -17.80 -12.04
N ALA A 175 5.59 -18.61 -11.50
CA ALA A 175 6.72 -18.13 -10.69
C ALA A 175 7.66 -17.23 -11.50
N SER A 176 7.98 -17.62 -12.74
CA SER A 176 8.84 -16.83 -13.62
C SER A 176 8.23 -15.46 -13.95
N ILE A 177 6.93 -15.41 -14.21
CA ILE A 177 6.19 -14.17 -14.46
C ILE A 177 6.26 -13.27 -13.23
N CYS A 178 5.96 -13.80 -12.04
CA CYS A 178 6.07 -13.06 -10.79
C CYS A 178 7.48 -12.45 -10.61
N ILE A 179 8.53 -13.23 -10.84
CA ILE A 179 9.92 -12.77 -10.69
C ILE A 179 10.22 -11.60 -11.64
N ILE A 180 9.86 -11.74 -12.93
CA ILE A 180 10.10 -10.71 -13.95
C ILE A 180 9.37 -9.41 -13.58
N PHE A 181 8.09 -9.51 -13.21
CA PHE A 181 7.31 -8.34 -12.82
C PHE A 181 7.82 -7.70 -11.53
N PHE A 182 8.18 -8.48 -10.52
CA PHE A 182 8.75 -7.93 -9.29
C PHE A 182 10.06 -7.18 -9.53
N ILE A 183 10.93 -7.71 -10.41
CA ILE A 183 12.16 -6.99 -10.80
C ILE A 183 11.79 -5.68 -11.50
N GLY A 184 10.86 -5.70 -12.45
CA GLY A 184 10.40 -4.51 -13.17
C GLY A 184 9.79 -3.44 -12.24
N GLU A 185 8.90 -3.85 -11.35
CA GLU A 185 8.29 -3.01 -10.33
C GLU A 185 9.34 -2.42 -9.39
N ALA A 186 10.30 -3.22 -8.92
CA ALA A 186 11.38 -2.76 -8.04
C ALA A 186 12.28 -1.71 -8.70
N VAL A 187 12.61 -1.88 -9.98
CA VAL A 187 13.39 -0.92 -10.76
C VAL A 187 12.65 0.41 -10.87
N LEU A 188 11.35 0.37 -11.16
CA LEU A 188 10.53 1.57 -11.30
C LEU A 188 10.32 2.29 -9.97
N ILE A 189 10.07 1.56 -8.89
CA ILE A 189 9.99 2.12 -7.53
C ILE A 189 11.31 2.77 -7.16
N SER A 190 12.45 2.13 -7.48
CA SER A 190 13.78 2.69 -7.21
C SER A 190 14.03 3.98 -7.99
N LYS A 191 13.65 4.02 -9.27
CA LYS A 191 13.70 5.22 -10.11
C LYS A 191 12.81 6.34 -9.54
N PHE A 192 11.61 6.00 -9.11
CA PHE A 192 10.67 6.92 -8.46
C PHE A 192 11.25 7.50 -7.16
N ILE A 193 11.84 6.67 -6.30
CA ILE A 193 12.49 7.11 -5.05
C ILE A 193 13.68 8.04 -5.36
N LYS A 194 14.51 7.71 -6.35
CA LYS A 194 15.65 8.55 -6.73
C LYS A 194 15.20 9.93 -7.23
N ASN A 195 14.18 9.97 -8.07
CA ASN A 195 13.61 11.21 -8.59
C ASN A 195 12.99 12.06 -7.47
N THR A 196 12.20 11.46 -6.59
CA THR A 196 11.61 12.16 -5.45
C THR A 196 12.66 12.70 -4.48
N LYS A 197 13.71 11.93 -4.17
CA LYS A 197 14.82 12.37 -3.30
C LYS A 197 15.59 13.54 -3.91
N TYR A 198 15.96 13.45 -5.19
CA TYR A 198 16.65 14.52 -5.91
C TYR A 198 15.84 15.83 -5.89
N ILE A 199 14.52 15.74 -6.07
CA ILE A 199 13.66 16.93 -6.08
C ILE A 199 13.49 17.50 -4.68
N LEU A 200 13.34 16.67 -3.64
CA LEU A 200 13.28 17.11 -2.24
C LEU A 200 14.59 17.79 -1.78
N THR A 201 15.75 17.34 -2.27
CA THR A 201 17.04 17.97 -1.97
C THR A 201 17.31 19.23 -2.80
N LYS A 202 16.83 19.29 -4.05
CA LYS A 202 17.00 20.46 -4.94
C LYS A 202 16.00 21.58 -4.62
N SER A 203 14.82 21.24 -4.11
CA SER A 203 14.00 22.19 -3.35
C SER A 203 14.70 22.46 -2.03
N ASN A 204 15.71 23.33 -2.05
CA ASN A 204 16.26 23.92 -0.84
C ASN A 204 15.10 24.35 0.07
N ILE A 205 14.85 23.56 1.11
CA ILE A 205 14.30 24.03 2.38
C ILE A 205 15.45 24.82 3.06
N LYS A 206 16.02 25.79 2.33
CA LYS A 206 16.71 26.92 2.92
C LYS A 206 15.60 27.96 3.06
N ASN A 207 15.12 28.13 4.28
CA ASN A 207 14.18 29.19 4.69
C ASN A 207 12.69 28.87 4.52
N ILE A 208 12.21 27.75 5.04
CA ILE A 208 11.00 27.88 5.87
C ILE A 208 11.56 28.12 7.27
N LYS A 209 11.79 29.40 7.61
CA LYS A 209 11.94 29.78 9.01
C LYS A 209 10.79 29.08 9.71
N PHE A 210 11.09 28.24 10.69
CA PHE A 210 10.13 27.98 11.74
C PHE A 210 9.66 29.37 12.15
N VAL A 211 8.43 29.72 11.78
CA VAL A 211 7.71 30.75 12.52
C VAL A 211 7.55 30.08 13.86
N THR A 212 8.55 30.28 14.72
CA THR A 212 8.37 30.27 16.16
C THR A 212 7.08 31.02 16.39
N ASN A 213 6.20 30.46 17.22
CA ASN A 213 4.91 31.03 17.60
C ASN A 213 5.08 32.37 18.33
N GLU A 214 5.72 33.36 17.72
CA GLU A 214 5.45 34.75 17.98
C GLU A 214 4.13 35.01 17.28
N SER A 215 3.10 35.06 18.12
CA SER A 215 1.80 35.63 17.85
C SER A 215 1.77 36.44 16.55
N LYS A 216 1.14 35.89 15.52
CA LYS A 216 0.65 36.70 14.40
C LYS A 216 -0.41 37.64 14.97
N ILE A 217 0.04 38.75 15.56
CA ILE A 217 -0.79 39.89 15.87
C ILE A 217 -1.14 40.47 14.50
N ILE A 218 -2.29 40.08 13.98
CA ILE A 218 -2.91 40.74 12.84
C ILE A 218 -3.21 42.15 13.35
N ASN A 219 -2.37 43.12 12.96
CA ASN A 219 -2.58 44.50 13.33
C ASN A 219 -3.72 45.06 12.46
N ILE A 220 -4.96 44.91 12.94
CA ILE A 220 -6.20 45.32 12.27
C ILE A 220 -6.17 46.81 11.90
N ASN A 221 -5.37 47.62 12.60
CA ASN A 221 -5.19 49.04 12.31
C ASN A 221 -4.57 49.31 10.92
N LYS A 222 -3.83 48.37 10.32
CA LYS A 222 -3.33 48.53 8.94
C LYS A 222 -4.42 48.47 7.87
N TYR A 223 -5.57 47.87 8.18
CA TYR A 223 -6.69 47.72 7.24
C TYR A 223 -7.81 48.74 7.47
N LYS A 224 -7.68 49.58 8.51
CA LYS A 224 -8.73 50.56 8.88
C LYS A 224 -8.74 51.82 7.98
N ASN A 225 -7.69 52.04 7.20
CA ASN A 225 -7.56 53.24 6.35
C ASN A 225 -7.86 53.01 4.86
N ILE A 226 -8.38 51.84 4.47
CA ILE A 226 -8.71 51.54 3.06
C ILE A 226 -10.13 51.99 2.70
N ASN A 227 -10.98 52.30 3.69
CA ASN A 227 -12.32 52.86 3.48
C ASN A 227 -12.42 54.30 4.02
N LYS A 228 -11.65 55.23 3.44
CA LYS A 228 -11.94 56.67 3.53
C LYS A 228 -11.94 57.26 2.13
#